data_AF-A0A7J0EUL8-F1
#
_entry.id   AF-A0A7J0EUL8-F1
#
_cell.length_a   1.000
_cell.length_b   1.000
_cell.length_c   1.000
_cell.angle_alpha   90.00
_cell.angle_beta   90.00
_cell.angle_gamma   90.00
#
_symmetry.space_group_name_H-M   'P 1'
#
loop_
_entity.id
_entity.type
_entity.pdbx_description
1 polymer ?
#
loop_
_entity_poly.entity_id
_entity_poly.type
_entity_poly.pdbx_seq_one_letter_code
_entity_poly.pdbx_strand_id
1 'polypeptide(L)' 'MWVFYLISLPLTTGMVMLTLRYFAGPHVPRYVLFTVGYTWFCSLSIIILVPADIWTVIDSLSFSL' A
#
# COMPACT_ATOMS: atom_id res chain seq x y z
N MET A 1 8.38 -0.17 -15.88
CA MET A 1 7.48 -0.92 -14.96
C MET A 1 7.43 -0.26 -13.57
N TRP A 2 8.58 0.05 -12.96
CA TRP A 2 8.65 0.64 -11.62
C TRP A 2 7.91 1.98 -11.46
N VAL A 3 8.01 2.89 -12.44
CA VAL A 3 7.29 4.18 -12.45
C VAL A 3 5.77 3.98 -12.42
N PHE A 4 5.26 2.94 -13.09
CA PHE A 4 3.84 2.64 -13.12
C PHE A 4 3.36 2.18 -11.74
N TYR A 5 4.13 1.35 -11.04
CA TYR A 5 3.85 0.95 -9.66
C TYR A 5 3.92 2.15 -8.70
N LEU A 6 4.94 3.01 -8.85
CA LEU A 6 5.11 4.21 -8.02
C LEU A 6 3.95 5.20 -8.15
N ILE A 7 3.28 5.26 -9.31
CA ILE A 7 2.12 6.13 -9.53
C ILE A 7 0.82 5.40 -9.17
N SER A 8 0.68 4.11 -9.51
CA SER A 8 -0.54 3.36 -9.23
C SER A 8 -0.75 3.15 -7.75
N LEU A 9 0.30 2.89 -6.98
CA LEU A 9 0.23 2.67 -5.53
C LEU A 9 -0.43 3.84 -4.77
N PRO A 10 0.08 5.09 -4.86
CA PRO A 10 -0.56 6.23 -4.21
C PRO A 10 -1.91 6.57 -4.84
N LEU A 11 -2.11 6.33 -6.14
CA LEU A 11 -3.40 6.55 -6.80
C LEU A 11 -4.49 5.62 -6.23
N THR A 12 -4.20 4.32 -6.08
CA THR A 12 -5.12 3.35 -5.48
C THR A 12 -5.34 3.67 -4.00
N THR A 13 -4.31 4.13 -3.28
CA THR A 13 -4.43 4.61 -1.89
C THR A 13 -5.36 5.80 -1.78
N GLY A 14 -5.19 6.79 -2.66
CA GLY A 14 -6.05 7.97 -2.71
C GLY A 14 -7.50 7.59 -2.98
N MET A 15 -7.73 6.66 -3.91
CA MET A 15 -9.08 6.20 -4.23
C MET A 15 -9.76 5.50 -3.05
N VAL A 16 -9.04 4.64 -2.32
CA VAL A 16 -9.58 3.97 -1.13
C VAL A 16 -9.81 4.94 0.03
N MET A 17 -8.92 5.91 0.24
CA MET A 17 -9.15 6.96 1.24
C MET A 17 -10.35 7.84 0.89
N LEU A 18 -10.55 8.16 -0.39
CA LEU A 18 -11.70 8.91 -0.86
C LEU A 18 -13.00 8.14 -0.68
N THR A 19 -13.04 6.83 -0.98
CA THR A 19 -14.24 6.01 -0.76
C THR A 19 -14.53 5.85 0.73
N LEU A 20 -13.52 5.64 1.57
CA LEU A 20 -13.67 5.64 3.02
C LEU A 20 -14.31 6.94 3.52
N ARG A 21 -13.84 8.08 3.01
CA ARG A 21 -14.38 9.40 3.35
C ARG A 21 -15.78 9.65 2.79
N TYR A 22 -16.11 9.05 1.64
CA TYR A 22 -17.45 9.10 1.05
C TYR A 22 -18.47 8.26 1.85
N PHE A 23 -18.07 7.08 2.33
CA PHE A 23 -18.92 6.20 3.15
C PHE A 23 -18.94 6.59 4.64
N ALA A 24 -18.02 7.43 5.09
CA ALA A 24 -18.06 8.00 6.43
C ALA A 24 -19.19 9.03 6.54
N GLY A 25 -20.36 8.58 7.02
CA GLY A 25 -21.47 9.44 7.36
C GLY A 25 -21.10 10.52 8.39
N PRO A 26 -21.89 11.59 8.52
CA PRO A 26 -21.57 12.79 9.32
C PRO A 26 -21.27 12.54 10.81
N HIS A 27 -21.60 11.36 11.34
CA HIS A 27 -21.33 10.94 12.72
C HIS A 27 -20.15 9.96 12.87
N VAL A 28 -19.47 9.58 11.78
CA VAL A 28 -18.37 8.61 11.86
C VAL A 28 -17.16 9.27 12.51
N PRO A 29 -16.66 8.71 13.62
CA PRO A 29 -15.49 9.27 14.30
C PRO A 29 -14.25 9.19 13.42
N ARG A 30 -13.47 10.29 13.38
CA ARG A 30 -12.25 10.39 12.56
C ARG A 30 -11.23 9.27 12.85
N TYR A 31 -11.20 8.72 14.06
CA TYR A 31 -10.29 7.62 14.40
C TYR A 31 -10.58 6.34 13.61
N VAL A 32 -11.83 6.09 13.20
CA VAL A 32 -12.20 4.91 12.39
C VAL A 32 -11.65 5.02 10.97
N LEU A 33 -11.71 6.22 10.39
CA LEU A 33 -11.11 6.49 9.09
C LEU A 33 -9.59 6.28 9.12
N PHE A 34 -8.94 6.73 10.20
CA PHE A 34 -7.51 6.49 10.39
C PHE A 34 -7.19 5.02 10.59
N THR A 35 -7.93 4.27 11.42
CA THR A 35 -7.63 2.84 11.65
C THR A 35 -7.77 2.01 10.38
N VAL A 36 -8.82 2.24 9.58
CA VAL A 36 -9.00 1.53 8.30
C VAL A 36 -7.97 1.98 7.27
N GLY A 37 -7.61 3.26 7.24
CA GLY A 37 -6.51 3.75 6.42
C GLY A 37 -5.16 3.12 6.78
N TYR A 38 -4.89 2.92 8.07
CA TYR A 38 -3.67 2.29 8.59
C TYR A 38 -3.59 0.80 8.24
N THR A 39 -4.68 0.06 8.38
CA THR A 39 -4.69 -1.36 7.97
C THR A 39 -4.52 -1.50 6.46
N TRP A 40 -5.11 -0.59 5.68
CA TRP A 40 -4.92 -0.57 4.24
C TRP A 40 -3.47 -0.25 3.84
N PHE A 41 -2.83 0.72 4.50
CA PHE A 41 -1.41 1.03 4.32
C PHE A 41 -0.50 -0.16 4.70
N CYS A 42 -0.83 -0.88 5.76
CA CYS A 42 -0.11 -2.08 6.17
C CYS A 42 -0.19 -3.18 5.09
N SER A 43 -1.36 -3.40 4.50
CA SER A 43 -1.54 -4.35 3.40
C SER A 43 -0.77 -3.93 2.15
N LEU A 44 -0.75 -2.63 1.86
CA LEU A 44 0.03 -2.03 0.78
C LEU A 44 1.53 -2.23 0.94
N SER A 45 2.04 -2.06 2.16
CA SER A 45 3.44 -2.28 2.48
C SER A 45 3.85 -3.71 2.12
N ILE A 46 3.03 -4.71 2.43
CA ILE A 46 3.30 -6.12 2.06
C ILE A 46 3.34 -6.31 0.54
N ILE A 47 2.42 -5.69 -0.21
CA ILE A 47 2.38 -5.80 -1.69
C ILE A 47 3.64 -5.24 -2.34
N ILE A 48 4.24 -4.20 -1.74
CA ILE A 48 5.49 -3.59 -2.22
C ILE A 48 6.72 -4.35 -1.71
N LEU A 49 6.73 -4.69 -0.41
CA LEU A 49 7.87 -5.33 0.23
C LEU A 49 8.10 -6.72 -0.31
N VAL A 50 7.06 -7.53 -0.49
CA VAL A 50 7.21 -8.92 -0.97
C VAL A 50 8.03 -9.03 -2.27
N PRO A 51 7.67 -8.33 -3.35
CA PRO A 51 8.45 -8.38 -4.58
C PRO A 51 9.83 -7.74 -4.42
N ALA A 52 9.99 -6.71 -3.58
CA ALA A 52 11.30 -6.13 -3.29
C ALA A 52 12.21 -7.12 -2.54
N ASP A 53 11.67 -7.84 -1.57
CA ASP A 53 12.35 -8.83 -0.74
C ASP A 53 12.82 -10.00 -1.61
N ILE A 54 11.94 -10.55 -2.44
CA ILE A 54 12.28 -11.60 -3.43
C ILE A 54 13.40 -11.13 -4.36
N TRP A 55 13.37 -9.86 -4.81
CA TRP A 55 14.40 -9.30 -5.67
C TRP A 55 15.77 -9.29 -4.99
N THR A 56 15.83 -8.89 -3.72
CA THR A 56 17.09 -8.88 -2.95
C THR A 56 17.66 -10.28 -2.71
N VAL A 57 16.78 -11.28 -2.52
CA VAL A 57 17.19 -12.69 -2.38
C VAL A 57 17.75 -13.23 -3.71
N ILE A 58 17.12 -12.90 -4.85
CA ILE A 58 17.60 -13.33 -6.17
C ILE A 58 18.94 -12.66 -6.52
N ASP A 59 19.09 -11.37 -6.23
CA ASP A 59 20.32 -10.61 -6.48
C ASP A 59 21.49 -11.18 -5.66
N SER A 60 21.29 -11.42 -4.36
CA SER A 60 22.29 -12.02 -3.49
C SER A 60 22.64 -13.46 -3.87
N LEU A 61 21.67 -14.26 -4.33
CA LEU A 61 21.91 -15.61 -4.86
C LEU A 61 22.74 -15.57 -6.15
N SER A 62 22.45 -14.62 -7.04
CA SER A 62 23.18 -14.44 -8.30
C SER A 62 24.61 -13.96 -8.12
N PHE A 63 24.92 -13.24 -7.04
CA PHE A 63 26.28 -12.80 -6.74
C PHE A 63 27.15 -13.92 -6.12
N SER A 64 26.51 -14.96 -5.59
CA SER A 64 27.19 -16.09 -4.93
C SER A 64 27.51 -17.28 -5.85
N LEU A 65 27.07 -17.23 -7.13
CA LEU A 65 27.28 -18.23 -8.19
C LEU A 65 28.28 -17.71 -9.24
#